data_AF-A0A553AMI0-F1
#
_entry.id   AF-A0A553AMI0-F1
#
_cell.length_a   1.000
_cell.length_b   1.000
_cell.length_c   1.000
_cell.angle_alpha   90.00
_cell.angle_beta   90.00
_cell.angle_gamma   90.00
#
_symmetry.space_group_name_H-M   'P 1'
#
loop_
_entity.id
_entity.type
_entity.pdbx_description
1 polymer ?
#
loop_
_entity_poly.entity_id
_entity_poly.type
_entity_poly.pdbx_seq_one_letter_code
_entity_poly.pdbx_strand_id
1 'polypeptide(L)'
;MNDRSQALWTDEELQAALDAYLYMLQMELSDVPFSAAQLTNALLSGPLSRRNSASIRYRMRNISAVAASNGLPTLSAFSPAEQVGRNVRAKLEKLLMSREDALASIRKLQSDAENTTSLEVLRALEELKNRLSELEASRPIGIGHNNPPGDFEFSSDEVRTVSKSVEEIAKEVALGESEGERVSQLSKVISSFGLKAAVWAGQRITDFSKASAIAAGSGFGLHLSGLGEQVLSTLRLLFQLF
;
A
#
# COMPACT_ATOMS: atom_id res chain seq x y z
N MET A 1 20.83 -31.84 7.96
CA MET A 1 21.03 -30.84 9.02
C MET A 1 20.02 -29.73 8.81
N ASN A 2 19.11 -29.51 9.77
CA ASN A 2 18.07 -28.49 9.72
C ASN A 2 18.68 -27.12 9.99
N ASP A 3 18.94 -26.33 8.96
CA ASP A 3 19.24 -24.90 9.11
C ASP A 3 17.93 -24.16 9.45
N ARG A 4 17.52 -24.26 10.72
CA ARG A 4 16.40 -23.50 11.31
C ARG A 4 16.85 -22.12 11.76
N SER A 5 17.75 -21.47 11.00
CA SER A 5 17.83 -20.02 11.08
C SER A 5 16.56 -19.45 10.44
N GLN A 6 15.50 -19.27 11.25
CA GLN A 6 14.55 -18.20 10.96
C GLN A 6 15.38 -16.91 10.97
N ALA A 7 15.93 -16.53 9.81
CA ALA A 7 16.79 -15.38 9.66
C ALA A 7 16.15 -14.21 10.40
N LEU A 8 16.92 -13.49 11.22
CA LEU A 8 16.41 -12.34 11.96
C LEU A 8 15.77 -11.35 10.98
N TRP A 9 14.66 -10.73 11.36
CA TRP A 9 13.99 -9.73 10.53
C TRP A 9 14.88 -8.49 10.40
N THR A 10 15.16 -8.08 9.17
CA THR A 10 15.93 -6.86 8.91
C THR A 10 15.06 -5.62 9.10
N ASP A 11 15.68 -4.45 9.15
CA ASP A 11 14.95 -3.19 9.31
C ASP A 11 14.09 -2.91 8.07
N GLU A 12 14.57 -3.25 6.88
CA GLU A 12 13.84 -3.11 5.61
C GLU A 12 12.61 -4.02 5.57
N GLU A 13 12.71 -5.25 6.08
CA GLU A 13 11.57 -6.17 6.16
C GLU A 13 10.53 -5.68 7.18
N LEU A 14 10.97 -5.15 8.33
CA LEU A 14 10.07 -4.57 9.33
C LEU A 14 9.37 -3.33 8.80
N GLN A 15 10.10 -2.49 8.07
CA GLN A 15 9.58 -1.29 7.43
C GLN A 15 8.54 -1.65 6.36
N ALA A 16 8.86 -2.56 5.44
CA ALA A 16 7.92 -3.01 4.42
C ALA A 16 6.64 -3.62 5.02
N ALA A 17 6.78 -4.39 6.10
CA ALA A 17 5.65 -4.95 6.83
C ALA A 17 4.79 -3.86 7.50
N LEU A 18 5.41 -2.85 8.11
CA LEU A 18 4.71 -1.74 8.75
C LEU A 18 3.99 -0.85 7.73
N ASP A 19 4.67 -0.50 6.63
CA ASP A 19 4.09 0.35 5.59
C ASP A 19 2.86 -0.34 4.94
N ALA A 20 2.95 -1.64 4.69
CA ALA A 20 1.82 -2.44 4.23
C ALA A 20 0.66 -2.47 5.25
N TYR A 21 0.99 -2.61 6.54
CA TYR A 21 0.00 -2.63 7.61
C TYR A 21 -0.75 -1.30 7.70
N LEU A 22 -0.04 -0.17 7.72
CA LEU A 22 -0.63 1.17 7.83
C LEU A 22 -1.46 1.53 6.59
N TYR A 23 -1.00 1.14 5.40
CA TYR A 23 -1.77 1.31 4.17
C TYR A 23 -3.10 0.55 4.24
N MET A 24 -3.06 -0.70 4.71
CA MET A 24 -4.26 -1.51 4.84
C MET A 24 -5.19 -1.05 5.96
N LEU A 25 -4.64 -0.56 7.06
CA LEU A 25 -5.46 0.01 8.14
C LEU A 25 -6.27 1.20 7.64
N GLN A 26 -5.68 2.07 6.81
CA GLN A 26 -6.41 3.19 6.22
C GLN A 26 -7.50 2.72 5.25
N MET A 27 -7.27 1.65 4.50
CA MET A 27 -8.31 1.04 3.66
C MET A 27 -9.46 0.47 4.50
N GLU A 28 -9.16 -0.23 5.60
CA GLU A 28 -10.18 -0.78 6.51
C GLU A 28 -11.04 0.32 7.14
N LEU A 29 -10.40 1.39 7.59
CA LEU A 29 -11.08 2.55 8.17
C LEU A 29 -11.86 3.37 7.13
N SER A 30 -11.67 3.10 5.83
CA SER A 30 -12.38 3.75 4.72
C SER A 30 -13.37 2.81 4.02
N ASP A 31 -13.66 1.64 4.61
CA ASP A 31 -14.51 0.58 4.04
C ASP A 31 -14.09 0.12 2.62
N VAL A 32 -12.83 0.38 2.24
CA VAL A 32 -12.27 -0.07 0.96
C VAL A 32 -11.98 -1.57 1.07
N PRO A 33 -12.54 -2.42 0.19
CA PRO A 33 -12.41 -3.86 0.29
C PRO A 33 -10.97 -4.31 0.00
N PHE A 34 -10.41 -5.07 0.92
CA PHE A 34 -9.14 -5.78 0.76
C PHE A 34 -9.17 -7.12 1.51
N SER A 35 -8.17 -7.96 1.25
CA SER A 35 -7.98 -9.22 1.96
C SER A 35 -6.56 -9.36 2.51
N ALA A 36 -6.42 -10.10 3.61
CA ALA A 36 -5.12 -10.48 4.15
C ALA A 36 -4.27 -11.31 3.15
N ALA A 37 -4.93 -11.98 2.20
CA ALA A 37 -4.27 -12.69 1.11
C ALA A 37 -3.58 -11.71 0.14
N GLN A 38 -4.25 -10.61 -0.24
CA GLN A 38 -3.65 -9.55 -1.05
C GLN A 38 -2.41 -8.95 -0.38
N LEU A 39 -2.47 -8.64 0.93
CA LEU A 39 -1.31 -8.19 1.70
C LEU A 39 -0.13 -9.15 1.55
N THR A 40 -0.41 -10.43 1.81
CA THR A 40 0.62 -11.46 1.91
C THR A 40 1.25 -11.68 0.53
N ASN A 41 0.43 -11.74 -0.52
CA ASN A 41 0.91 -11.90 -1.89
C ASN A 41 1.76 -10.71 -2.32
N ALA A 42 1.33 -9.48 -2.02
CA ALA A 42 2.11 -8.28 -2.32
C ALA A 42 3.49 -8.38 -1.65
N LEU A 43 3.55 -8.60 -0.34
CA LEU A 43 4.81 -8.65 0.41
C LEU A 43 5.73 -9.80 -0.06
N LEU A 44 5.18 -10.98 -0.36
CA LEU A 44 5.96 -12.11 -0.89
C LEU A 44 6.46 -11.88 -2.31
N SER A 45 5.73 -11.11 -3.13
CA SER A 45 6.17 -10.76 -4.49
C SER A 45 7.24 -9.68 -4.54
N GLY A 46 7.57 -9.07 -3.40
CA GLY A 46 8.62 -8.06 -3.30
C GLY A 46 9.53 -8.28 -2.08
N PRO A 47 9.53 -7.34 -1.11
CA PRO A 47 10.59 -7.24 -0.12
C PRO A 47 10.65 -8.39 0.89
N LEU A 48 9.57 -9.17 1.02
CA LEU A 48 9.51 -10.33 1.91
C LEU A 48 9.53 -11.66 1.16
N SER A 49 10.03 -11.70 -0.09
CA SER A 49 10.13 -12.91 -0.92
C SER A 49 10.86 -14.10 -0.28
N ARG A 50 11.73 -13.85 0.70
CA ARG A 50 12.45 -14.89 1.48
C ARG A 50 11.70 -15.36 2.73
N ARG A 51 10.52 -14.79 3.01
CA ARG A 51 9.65 -15.16 4.14
C ARG A 51 8.56 -16.13 3.68
N ASN A 52 7.78 -16.59 4.64
CA ASN A 52 6.58 -17.39 4.38
C ASN A 52 5.35 -16.71 4.98
N SER A 53 4.17 -17.10 4.51
CA SER A 53 2.89 -16.51 4.90
C SER A 53 2.62 -16.56 6.41
N ALA A 54 3.07 -17.62 7.10
CA ALA A 54 2.90 -17.74 8.54
C ALA A 54 3.75 -16.71 9.32
N SER A 55 5.00 -16.50 8.89
CA SER A 55 5.91 -15.51 9.47
C SER A 55 5.40 -14.08 9.23
N ILE A 56 4.88 -13.80 8.03
CA ILE A 56 4.26 -12.50 7.71
C ILE A 56 3.01 -12.26 8.56
N ARG A 57 2.10 -13.24 8.66
CA ARG A 57 0.90 -13.13 9.51
C ARG A 57 1.29 -12.85 10.96
N TYR A 58 2.27 -13.56 11.51
CA TYR A 58 2.75 -13.30 12.87
C TYR A 58 3.34 -11.90 13.01
N ARG A 59 4.07 -11.41 12.00
CA ARG A 59 4.57 -10.03 11.96
C ARG A 59 3.45 -9.00 12.01
N MET A 60 2.36 -9.19 11.28
CA MET A 60 1.19 -8.30 11.31
C MET A 60 0.52 -8.28 12.68
N ARG A 61 0.49 -9.42 13.40
CA ARG A 61 0.02 -9.47 14.79
C ARG A 61 0.92 -8.70 15.75
N ASN A 62 2.24 -8.76 15.56
CA ASN A 62 3.19 -7.94 16.33
C ASN A 62 2.98 -6.45 16.08
N ILE A 63 2.78 -6.05 14.82
CA ILE A 63 2.49 -4.66 14.46
C ILE A 63 1.17 -4.21 15.09
N SER A 64 0.13 -5.05 15.06
CA SER A 64 -1.16 -4.76 15.72
C SER A 64 -1.01 -4.54 17.22
N ALA A 65 -0.17 -5.33 17.89
CA ALA A 65 0.13 -5.13 19.31
C ALA A 65 0.86 -3.79 19.58
N VAL A 66 1.78 -3.39 18.71
CA VAL A 66 2.47 -2.09 18.81
C VAL A 66 1.52 -0.92 18.48
N ALA A 67 0.66 -1.06 17.48
CA ALA A 67 -0.34 -0.05 17.14
C ALA A 67 -1.31 0.17 18.32
N ALA A 68 -1.87 -0.92 18.87
CA ALA A 68 -2.77 -0.86 20.02
C ALA A 68 -2.11 -0.22 21.25
N SER A 69 -0.85 -0.54 21.55
CA SER A 69 -0.14 0.06 22.70
C SER A 69 0.12 1.56 22.52
N ASN A 70 0.06 2.06 21.30
CA ASN A 70 0.18 3.49 20.97
C ASN A 70 -1.18 4.16 20.76
N GLY A 71 -2.29 3.51 21.13
CA GLY A 71 -3.64 4.06 21.04
C GLY A 71 -4.21 4.14 19.62
N LEU A 72 -3.61 3.43 18.66
CA LEU A 72 -4.11 3.35 17.29
C LEU A 72 -5.12 2.20 17.14
N PRO A 73 -6.07 2.30 16.20
CA PRO A 73 -6.87 1.15 15.79
C PRO A 73 -5.96 0.05 15.20
N THR A 74 -6.50 -1.17 15.14
CA THR A 74 -5.79 -2.33 14.61
C THR A 74 -6.57 -2.97 13.48
N LEU A 75 -5.87 -3.50 12.49
CA LEU A 75 -6.47 -4.30 11.43
C LEU A 75 -7.24 -5.51 11.99
N SER A 76 -8.52 -5.60 11.66
CA SER A 76 -9.42 -6.67 12.11
C SER A 76 -8.90 -8.08 11.78
N ALA A 77 -8.23 -8.22 10.63
CA ALA A 77 -7.68 -9.49 10.16
C ALA A 77 -6.50 -10.03 11.00
N PHE A 78 -5.92 -9.21 11.88
CA PHE A 78 -4.74 -9.55 12.67
C PHE A 78 -4.91 -9.16 14.13
N SER A 79 -5.34 -10.12 14.96
CA SER A 79 -5.38 -9.89 16.41
C SER A 79 -3.99 -9.56 16.96
N PRO A 80 -3.87 -8.58 17.87
CA PRO A 80 -2.62 -8.29 18.58
C PRO A 80 -1.94 -9.55 19.12
N ALA A 81 -0.62 -9.63 18.94
CA ALA A 81 0.17 -10.67 19.60
C ALA A 81 0.23 -10.41 21.11
N GLU A 82 0.12 -11.48 21.91
CA GLU A 82 0.25 -11.40 23.37
C GLU A 82 1.62 -10.87 23.81
N GLN A 83 2.67 -11.23 23.06
CA GLN A 83 4.04 -10.82 23.33
C GLN A 83 4.74 -10.43 22.05
N VAL A 84 5.44 -9.29 22.11
CA VAL A 84 6.34 -8.82 21.06
C VAL A 84 7.74 -8.77 21.65
N GLY A 85 8.70 -9.42 20.99
CA GLY A 85 10.09 -9.41 21.44
C GLY A 85 10.64 -7.99 21.55
N ARG A 86 11.38 -7.69 22.62
CA ARG A 86 11.83 -6.33 22.98
C ARG A 86 12.49 -5.57 21.82
N ASN A 87 13.42 -6.23 21.11
CA ASN A 87 14.15 -5.62 20.00
C ASN A 87 13.23 -5.29 18.81
N VAL A 88 12.28 -6.18 18.52
CA VAL A 88 11.28 -5.95 17.47
C VAL A 88 10.37 -4.79 17.84
N ARG A 89 9.88 -4.76 19.09
CA ARG A 89 8.99 -3.70 19.57
C ARG A 89 9.64 -2.32 19.42
N ALA A 90 10.86 -2.17 19.95
CA ALA A 90 11.59 -0.91 19.87
C ALA A 90 11.80 -0.43 18.42
N LYS A 91 12.10 -1.36 17.49
CA LYS A 91 12.23 -1.03 16.06
C LYS A 91 10.91 -0.61 15.43
N LEU A 92 9.83 -1.34 15.71
CA LEU A 92 8.49 -1.01 15.19
C LEU A 92 7.97 0.32 15.74
N GLU A 93 8.18 0.62 17.01
CA GLU A 93 7.81 1.91 17.62
C GLU A 93 8.56 3.06 16.96
N LYS A 94 9.88 2.91 16.75
CA LYS A 94 10.69 3.91 16.04
C LYS A 94 10.20 4.12 14.61
N LEU A 95 9.93 3.03 13.88
CA LEU A 95 9.41 3.11 12.51
C LEU A 95 8.02 3.79 12.50
N LEU A 96 7.14 3.45 13.44
CA LEU A 96 5.81 4.04 13.57
C LEU A 96 5.87 5.55 13.80
N MET A 97 6.73 6.01 14.70
CA MET A 97 6.94 7.44 14.97
C MET A 97 7.48 8.21 13.76
N SER A 98 8.12 7.52 12.80
CA SER A 98 8.61 8.13 11.55
C SER A 98 7.54 8.23 10.46
N ARG A 99 6.29 7.87 10.74
CA ARG A 99 5.16 7.85 9.79
C ARG A 99 4.06 8.83 10.20
N GLU A 100 4.42 10.03 10.63
CA GLU A 100 3.46 10.99 11.18
C GLU A 100 2.32 11.30 10.21
N ASP A 101 2.59 11.42 8.90
CA ASP A 101 1.55 11.68 7.89
C ASP A 101 0.50 10.56 7.80
N ALA A 102 0.95 9.30 7.86
CA ALA A 102 0.04 8.14 7.90
C ALA A 102 -0.75 8.10 9.22
N LEU A 103 -0.12 8.44 10.35
CA LEU A 103 -0.79 8.50 11.65
C LEU A 103 -1.83 9.62 11.72
N ALA A 104 -1.51 10.80 11.19
CA ALA A 104 -2.45 11.91 11.07
C ALA A 104 -3.65 11.52 10.20
N SER A 105 -3.40 10.84 9.07
CA SER A 105 -4.46 10.34 8.18
C SER A 105 -5.38 9.33 8.88
N ILE A 106 -4.81 8.36 9.61
CA ILE A 106 -5.58 7.38 10.41
C ILE A 106 -6.44 8.09 11.45
N ARG A 107 -5.90 9.07 12.19
CA ARG A 107 -6.66 9.82 13.20
C ARG A 107 -7.81 10.61 12.57
N LYS A 108 -7.60 11.21 11.40
CA LYS A 108 -8.65 11.93 10.64
C LYS A 108 -9.75 11.00 10.16
N LEU A 109 -9.41 9.80 9.70
CA LEU A 109 -10.39 8.79 9.29
C LEU A 109 -11.36 8.39 10.41
N GLN A 110 -10.95 8.55 11.68
CA GLN A 110 -11.81 8.26 12.83
C GLN A 110 -12.78 9.41 13.18
N SER A 111 -12.61 10.61 12.62
CA SER A 111 -13.40 11.80 12.98
C SER A 111 -14.44 12.24 11.95
N ASP A 112 -14.33 11.78 10.70
CA ASP A 112 -15.03 12.42 9.58
C ASP A 112 -16.08 11.52 8.94
N ALA A 113 -17.36 11.91 9.07
CA ALA A 113 -18.44 11.46 8.19
C ALA A 113 -18.59 12.51 7.08
N GLU A 114 -17.76 12.42 6.04
CA GLU A 114 -17.86 13.30 4.87
C GLU A 114 -18.81 12.68 3.83
N ASN A 115 -19.76 13.48 3.34
CA ASN A 115 -20.58 13.11 2.19
C ASN A 115 -19.80 13.42 0.92
N THR A 116 -19.51 12.39 0.12
CA THR A 116 -18.82 12.53 -1.17
C THR A 116 -19.81 12.55 -2.33
N THR A 117 -19.52 13.34 -3.36
CA THR A 117 -20.32 13.43 -4.59
C THR A 117 -19.69 12.62 -5.74
N SER A 118 -20.52 12.16 -6.69
CA SER A 118 -20.02 11.47 -7.89
C SER A 118 -19.04 12.34 -8.71
N LEU A 119 -19.21 13.67 -8.71
CA LEU A 119 -18.31 14.58 -9.41
C LEU A 119 -16.90 14.59 -8.79
N GLU A 120 -16.80 14.55 -7.46
CA GLU A 120 -15.52 14.46 -6.75
C GLU A 120 -14.83 13.12 -7.02
N VAL A 121 -15.60 12.02 -7.01
CA VAL A 121 -15.08 10.69 -7.35
C VAL A 121 -14.56 10.65 -8.79
N LEU A 122 -15.34 11.14 -9.76
CA LEU A 122 -14.92 11.17 -11.17
C LEU A 122 -13.65 12.01 -11.39
N ARG A 123 -13.54 13.14 -10.68
CA ARG A 123 -12.33 13.96 -10.73
C ARG A 123 -11.11 13.23 -10.17
N ALA A 124 -11.27 12.54 -9.03
CA ALA A 124 -10.19 11.76 -8.43
C ALA A 124 -9.76 10.58 -9.32
N LEU A 125 -10.72 9.89 -9.95
CA LEU A 125 -10.45 8.80 -10.90
C LEU A 125 -9.70 9.31 -12.15
N GLU A 126 -10.09 10.47 -12.68
CA GLU A 126 -9.40 11.09 -13.82
C GLU A 126 -7.96 11.51 -13.46
N GLU A 127 -7.76 12.08 -12.27
CA GLU A 127 -6.41 12.40 -11.79
C GLU A 127 -5.55 11.15 -11.61
N LEU A 128 -6.10 10.09 -11.01
CA LEU A 128 -5.41 8.81 -10.87
C LEU A 128 -5.06 8.20 -12.23
N LYS A 129 -5.98 8.25 -13.19
CA LYS A 129 -5.75 7.80 -14.56
C LYS A 129 -4.58 8.55 -15.20
N ASN A 130 -4.57 9.88 -15.12
CA ASN A 130 -3.50 10.71 -15.68
C ASN A 130 -2.14 10.35 -15.07
N ARG A 131 -2.07 10.16 -13.74
CA ARG A 131 -0.84 9.71 -13.07
C ARG A 131 -0.39 8.32 -13.53
N LEU A 132 -1.31 7.38 -13.77
CA LEU A 132 -0.99 6.06 -14.31
C LEU A 132 -0.46 6.15 -15.74
N SER A 133 -1.02 7.04 -16.58
CA SER A 133 -0.52 7.29 -17.93
C SER A 133 0.88 7.91 -17.93
N GLU A 134 1.15 8.87 -17.05
CA GLU A 134 2.50 9.43 -16.87
C GLU A 134 3.50 8.38 -16.38
N LEU A 135 3.08 7.51 -15.45
CA LEU A 135 3.90 6.39 -14.98
C LEU A 135 4.23 5.43 -16.13
N GLU A 136 3.25 5.10 -16.99
CA GLU A 136 3.48 4.24 -18.15
C GLU A 136 4.42 4.91 -19.17
N ALA A 137 4.22 6.20 -19.46
CA ALA A 137 5.03 6.95 -20.43
C ALA A 137 6.48 7.20 -19.95
N SER A 138 6.69 7.33 -18.64
CA SER A 138 8.00 7.55 -18.03
C SER A 138 8.83 6.28 -17.85
N ARG A 139 8.32 5.12 -18.30
CA ARG A 139 9.06 3.85 -18.28
C ARG A 139 10.34 3.95 -19.12
N PRO A 140 11.50 3.53 -18.61
CA PRO A 140 12.74 3.51 -19.39
C PRO A 140 12.60 2.61 -20.62
N ILE A 141 12.87 3.15 -21.80
CA ILE A 141 12.95 2.37 -23.06
C ILE A 141 14.31 1.65 -23.07
N GLY A 142 14.31 0.32 -23.09
CA GLY A 142 15.50 -0.46 -23.40
C GLY A 142 16.54 -0.66 -22.28
N ILE A 143 16.22 -0.34 -21.02
CA ILE A 143 17.05 -0.74 -19.88
C ILE A 143 16.27 -1.77 -19.08
N GLY A 144 16.82 -2.98 -19.03
CA GLY A 144 16.17 -4.16 -18.51
C GLY A 144 15.65 -4.01 -17.08
N HIS A 145 14.71 -4.91 -16.80
CA HIS A 145 14.12 -5.42 -15.56
C HIS A 145 15.08 -5.63 -14.35
N ASN A 146 16.18 -4.90 -14.27
CA ASN A 146 17.20 -4.97 -13.23
C ASN A 146 16.82 -4.08 -12.04
N ASN A 147 15.61 -4.28 -11.51
CA ASN A 147 15.42 -3.96 -10.12
C ASN A 147 16.33 -4.89 -9.30
N PRO A 148 17.01 -4.39 -8.26
CA PRO A 148 17.71 -5.24 -7.31
C PRO A 148 16.83 -6.44 -6.88
N PRO A 149 17.39 -7.65 -6.74
CA PRO A 149 16.61 -8.81 -6.31
C PRO A 149 15.85 -8.50 -5.00
N GLY A 150 14.53 -8.69 -4.99
CA GLY A 150 13.67 -8.42 -3.84
C GLY A 150 12.95 -7.07 -3.86
N ASP A 151 13.14 -6.24 -4.88
CA ASP A 151 12.32 -5.05 -5.12
C ASP A 151 11.03 -5.39 -5.90
N PHE A 152 9.99 -4.57 -5.73
CA PHE A 152 8.77 -4.67 -6.53
C PHE A 152 9.03 -4.38 -8.00
N GLU A 153 8.62 -5.29 -8.89
CA GLU A 153 8.56 -5.03 -10.33
C GLU A 153 7.17 -4.54 -10.71
N PHE A 154 7.04 -3.33 -11.24
CA PHE A 154 5.78 -2.83 -11.80
C PHE A 154 5.77 -3.14 -13.29
N SER A 155 4.96 -4.08 -13.77
CA SER A 155 4.94 -4.44 -15.21
C SER A 155 4.01 -3.52 -16.01
N SER A 156 4.24 -3.40 -17.32
CA SER A 156 3.37 -2.57 -18.18
C SER A 156 1.94 -3.11 -18.20
N ASP A 157 1.79 -4.44 -18.21
CA ASP A 157 0.47 -5.09 -18.17
C ASP A 157 -0.24 -4.83 -16.85
N GLU A 158 0.48 -4.79 -15.73
CA GLU A 158 -0.07 -4.42 -14.43
C GLU A 158 -0.59 -2.98 -14.44
N VAL A 159 0.20 -2.01 -14.91
CA VAL A 159 -0.21 -0.59 -15.00
C VAL A 159 -1.42 -0.42 -15.92
N ARG A 160 -1.44 -1.08 -17.08
CA ARG A 160 -2.59 -1.06 -18.01
C ARG A 160 -3.84 -1.67 -17.39
N THR A 161 -3.69 -2.77 -16.65
CA THR A 161 -4.81 -3.43 -15.97
C THR A 161 -5.43 -2.52 -14.92
N VAL A 162 -4.60 -1.81 -14.15
CA VAL A 162 -5.05 -0.84 -13.14
C VAL A 162 -5.72 0.37 -13.82
N SER A 163 -5.09 0.93 -14.86
CA SER A 163 -5.65 2.05 -15.63
C SER A 163 -7.03 1.70 -16.21
N LYS A 164 -7.16 0.52 -16.83
CA LYS A 164 -8.46 0.02 -17.31
C LYS A 164 -9.47 -0.15 -16.17
N SER A 165 -9.05 -0.63 -15.01
CA SER A 165 -9.94 -0.77 -13.85
C SER A 165 -10.47 0.58 -13.36
N VAL A 166 -9.62 1.61 -13.35
CA VAL A 166 -10.00 2.99 -13.02
C VAL A 166 -11.02 3.54 -14.03
N GLU A 167 -10.78 3.33 -15.34
CA GLU A 167 -11.71 3.75 -16.39
C GLU A 167 -13.08 3.05 -16.27
N GLU A 168 -13.09 1.76 -15.97
CA GLU A 168 -14.34 1.01 -15.81
C GLU A 168 -15.12 1.50 -14.59
N ILE A 169 -14.47 1.73 -13.44
CA ILE A 169 -15.14 2.33 -12.26
C ILE A 169 -15.70 3.72 -12.61
N ALA A 170 -14.95 4.55 -13.33
CA ALA A 170 -15.42 5.88 -13.73
C ALA A 170 -16.69 5.81 -14.59
N LYS A 171 -16.82 4.80 -15.46
CA LYS A 171 -18.05 4.57 -16.23
C LYS A 171 -19.22 4.18 -15.34
N GLU A 172 -19.03 3.23 -14.42
CA GLU A 172 -20.07 2.80 -13.46
C GLU A 172 -20.58 3.99 -12.63
N VAL A 173 -19.65 4.80 -12.09
CA VAL A 173 -19.98 6.00 -11.30
C VAL A 173 -20.72 7.04 -12.15
N ALA A 174 -20.32 7.25 -13.41
CA ALA A 174 -20.96 8.23 -14.30
C ALA A 174 -22.38 7.80 -14.72
N LEU A 175 -22.63 6.50 -14.85
CA LEU A 175 -23.95 5.96 -15.18
C LEU A 175 -24.90 5.93 -13.97
N GLY A 176 -24.37 6.05 -12.74
CA GLY A 176 -25.16 5.85 -11.52
C GLY A 176 -25.59 4.39 -11.31
N GLU A 177 -25.08 3.48 -12.14
CA GLU A 177 -25.31 2.04 -12.08
C GLU A 177 -24.24 1.44 -11.17
N SER A 178 -24.41 1.53 -9.85
CA SER A 178 -23.45 0.90 -8.95
C SER A 178 -23.77 -0.58 -8.77
N GLU A 179 -23.25 -1.42 -9.65
CA GLU A 179 -23.06 -2.83 -9.30
C GLU A 179 -21.93 -2.92 -8.26
N GLY A 180 -22.28 -2.80 -6.98
CA GLY A 180 -21.33 -2.76 -5.87
C GLY A 180 -20.31 -3.91 -5.86
N GLU A 181 -20.69 -5.09 -6.37
CA GLU A 181 -19.77 -6.23 -6.51
C GLU A 181 -18.70 -6.00 -7.59
N ARG A 182 -19.07 -5.46 -8.76
CA ARG A 182 -18.11 -5.16 -9.83
C ARG A 182 -17.15 -4.05 -9.40
N VAL A 183 -17.66 -2.98 -8.78
CA VAL A 183 -16.84 -1.91 -8.24
C VAL A 183 -15.87 -2.44 -7.17
N SER A 184 -16.35 -3.33 -6.28
CA SER A 184 -15.51 -4.00 -5.28
C SER A 184 -14.39 -4.84 -5.91
N GLN A 185 -14.69 -5.60 -6.97
CA GLN A 185 -13.69 -6.41 -7.68
C GLN A 185 -12.62 -5.55 -8.37
N LEU A 186 -13.02 -4.50 -9.08
CA LEU A 186 -12.10 -3.56 -9.73
C LEU A 186 -11.24 -2.82 -8.69
N SER A 187 -11.85 -2.42 -7.56
CA SER A 187 -11.16 -1.75 -6.47
C SER A 187 -10.09 -2.61 -5.82
N LYS A 188 -10.27 -3.94 -5.76
CA LYS A 188 -9.24 -4.88 -5.27
C LYS A 188 -8.00 -4.90 -6.15
N VAL A 189 -8.16 -4.75 -7.47
CA VAL A 189 -7.02 -4.66 -8.42
C VAL A 189 -6.24 -3.38 -8.16
N ILE A 190 -6.95 -2.25 -8.08
CA ILE A 190 -6.37 -0.93 -7.84
C ILE A 190 -5.70 -0.89 -6.46
N SER A 191 -6.33 -1.42 -5.42
CA SER A 191 -5.81 -1.38 -4.05
C SER A 191 -4.55 -2.24 -3.87
N SER A 192 -4.46 -3.38 -4.57
CA SER A 192 -3.25 -4.22 -4.58
C SER A 192 -2.06 -3.50 -5.21
N PHE A 193 -2.30 -2.77 -6.31
CA PHE A 193 -1.27 -1.95 -6.94
C PHE A 193 -0.86 -0.76 -6.08
N GLY A 194 -1.82 -0.08 -5.45
CA GLY A 194 -1.55 1.02 -4.51
C GLY A 194 -0.74 0.56 -3.30
N LEU A 195 -1.04 -0.61 -2.73
CA LEU A 195 -0.25 -1.23 -1.66
C LEU A 195 1.20 -1.44 -2.08
N LYS A 196 1.41 -1.98 -3.28
CA LYS A 196 2.74 -2.20 -3.85
C LYS A 196 3.52 -0.88 -3.99
N ALA A 197 2.88 0.15 -4.52
CA ALA A 197 3.46 1.49 -4.66
C ALA A 197 3.80 2.13 -3.31
N ALA A 198 2.91 2.00 -2.31
CA ALA A 198 3.13 2.52 -0.96
C ALA A 198 4.32 1.87 -0.27
N VAL A 199 4.42 0.53 -0.31
CA VAL A 199 5.57 -0.18 0.26
C VAL A 199 6.86 0.14 -0.50
N TRP A 200 6.81 0.22 -1.83
CA TRP A 200 7.96 0.62 -2.65
C TRP A 200 8.49 2.01 -2.26
N ALA A 201 7.59 2.99 -2.10
CA ALA A 201 7.95 4.35 -1.71
C ALA A 201 8.52 4.37 -0.28
N GLY A 202 7.87 3.68 0.65
CA GLY A 202 8.30 3.55 2.04
C GLY A 202 9.75 3.11 2.16
N GLN A 203 10.15 2.06 1.44
CA GLN A 203 11.53 1.53 1.45
C GLN A 203 12.61 2.49 0.92
N ARG A 204 12.21 3.59 0.26
CA ARG A 204 13.09 4.52 -0.43
C ARG A 204 13.14 5.92 0.19
N ILE A 205 12.21 6.25 1.08
CA ILE A 205 12.18 7.52 1.84
C ILE A 205 13.31 7.60 2.90
N THR A 206 13.70 6.47 3.49
CA THR A 206 14.63 6.44 4.64
C THR A 206 16.11 6.63 4.27
N ASP A 207 16.47 6.58 2.98
CA ASP A 207 17.82 6.84 2.50
C ASP A 207 17.82 8.10 1.65
N PHE A 208 18.32 9.21 2.20
CA PHE A 208 18.51 10.48 1.47
C PHE A 208 19.31 10.26 0.17
N SER A 209 20.27 9.33 0.18
CA SER A 209 21.04 8.88 -0.98
C SER A 209 20.19 8.13 -2.03
N LYS A 210 19.16 7.37 -1.61
CA LYS A 210 18.22 6.70 -2.54
C LYS A 210 17.20 7.69 -3.10
N ALA A 211 16.68 8.61 -2.29
CA ALA A 211 15.78 9.67 -2.75
C ALA A 211 16.45 10.59 -3.79
N SER A 212 17.71 10.99 -3.58
CA SER A 212 18.49 11.73 -4.58
C SER A 212 18.83 10.88 -5.81
N ALA A 213 19.11 9.58 -5.67
CA ALA A 213 19.32 8.67 -6.81
C ALA A 213 18.02 8.41 -7.62
N ILE A 214 16.85 8.45 -6.98
CA ILE A 214 15.53 8.35 -7.61
C ILE A 214 15.23 9.61 -8.43
N ALA A 215 15.49 10.80 -7.85
CA ALA A 215 15.37 12.07 -8.57
C ALA A 215 16.40 12.21 -9.72
N ALA A 216 17.56 11.55 -9.61
CA ALA A 216 18.63 11.61 -10.61
C ALA A 216 18.58 10.49 -11.67
N GLY A 217 17.78 9.43 -11.50
CA GLY A 217 17.97 8.17 -12.25
C GLY A 217 16.87 7.75 -13.24
N SER A 218 15.58 8.01 -12.98
CA SER A 218 14.51 7.70 -13.94
C SER A 218 13.22 8.45 -13.59
N GLY A 219 12.58 9.11 -14.57
CA GLY A 219 11.29 9.78 -14.35
C GLY A 219 10.24 8.85 -13.72
N PHE A 220 10.31 7.55 -14.02
CA PHE A 220 9.46 6.51 -13.46
C PHE A 220 9.36 6.51 -11.92
N GLY A 221 10.49 6.64 -11.21
CA GLY A 221 10.49 6.64 -9.75
C GLY A 221 9.81 7.87 -9.13
N LEU A 222 9.90 9.02 -9.80
CA LEU A 222 9.20 10.24 -9.39
C LEU A 222 7.69 10.09 -9.54
N HIS A 223 7.21 9.54 -10.67
CA HIS A 223 5.77 9.33 -10.88
C HIS A 223 5.17 8.26 -9.96
N LEU A 224 5.98 7.27 -9.53
CA LEU A 224 5.56 6.22 -8.60
C LEU A 224 5.46 6.71 -7.15
N SER A 225 6.26 7.72 -6.78
CA SER A 225 6.19 8.35 -5.46
C SER A 225 4.79 8.94 -5.21
N GLY A 226 4.24 8.73 -4.02
CA GLY A 226 2.88 9.19 -3.66
C GLY A 226 1.75 8.54 -4.46
N LEU A 227 2.02 7.56 -5.34
CA LEU A 227 0.96 6.89 -6.12
C LEU A 227 0.08 6.01 -5.24
N GLY A 228 0.66 5.35 -4.23
CA GLY A 228 -0.11 4.61 -3.22
C GLY A 228 -1.10 5.52 -2.48
N GLU A 229 -0.67 6.71 -2.07
CA GLU A 229 -1.52 7.69 -1.37
C GLU A 229 -2.67 8.18 -2.26
N GLN A 230 -2.40 8.47 -3.54
CA GLN A 230 -3.46 8.84 -4.49
C GLN A 230 -4.45 7.71 -4.73
N VAL A 231 -3.97 6.47 -4.84
CA VAL A 231 -4.86 5.30 -4.95
C VAL A 231 -5.76 5.22 -3.72
N LEU A 232 -5.18 5.32 -2.53
CA LEU A 232 -5.93 5.25 -1.27
C LEU A 232 -6.96 6.38 -1.16
N SER A 233 -6.59 7.62 -1.47
CA SER A 233 -7.51 8.77 -1.42
C SER A 233 -8.65 8.62 -2.44
N THR A 234 -8.35 8.16 -3.64
CA THR A 234 -9.34 7.93 -4.71
C THR A 234 -10.33 6.84 -4.30
N LEU A 235 -9.84 5.71 -3.78
CA LEU A 235 -10.69 4.61 -3.33
C LEU A 235 -11.52 5.01 -2.10
N ARG A 236 -10.98 5.81 -1.18
CA ARG A 236 -11.76 6.34 -0.06
C ARG A 236 -12.98 7.13 -0.55
N LEU A 237 -12.76 8.10 -1.45
CA LEU A 237 -13.86 8.90 -2.01
C LEU A 237 -14.90 7.99 -2.71
N LEU A 238 -14.42 6.98 -3.44
CA LEU A 238 -15.30 6.02 -4.11
C LEU A 238 -16.18 5.25 -3.13
N PHE A 239 -15.64 4.77 -2.01
CA PHE A 239 -16.40 4.00 -1.02
C PHE A 239 -17.20 4.88 -0.05
N GLN A 240 -16.91 6.17 0.04
CA GLN A 240 -17.80 7.15 0.70
C GLN A 240 -19.03 7.51 -0.14
N LEU A 241 -19.00 7.22 -1.46
CA LEU A 241 -20.14 7.43 -2.35
C LEU A 241 -21.19 6.30 -2.27
N PHE A 242 -20.81 5.11 -1.80
CA PHE A 242 -21.66 3.90 -1.74
C PHE A 242 -22.07 3.55 -0.30
#